data_AF-A0AAW4GCB0-F1
#
_entry.id   AF-A0AAW4GCB0-F1
#
_cell.length_a   1.000
_cell.length_b   1.000
_cell.length_c   1.000
_cell.angle_alpha   90.00
_cell.angle_beta   90.00
_cell.angle_gamma   90.00
#
_symmetry.space_group_name_H-M   'P 1'
#
loop_
_entity.id
_entity.type
_entity.pdbx_description
1 polymer ?
#
loop_
_entity_poly.entity_id
_entity_poly.type
_entity_poly.pdbx_seq_one_letter_code
_entity_poly.pdbx_strand_id
1 'polypeptide(L)'
;WSIRNNLVHSWLMSLALFAVLALVFGPGILPYLAVQAVVGFLLLEVINYVEHYGLLREKNARGRYVRTSARHSWNSDRLCTNIFLYHLQRHSDHHANPTRRYQTLRSMDGAPNLPSGYASMISLAYFPPVWRKVMDQRLMDFYDGDPSLVNVDRADRTAVRRLEKLTGARAQS
;
A
#
# COMPACT_ATOMS: atom_id res chain seq x y z
N TRP A 1 -19.18 19.11 -15.66
CA TRP A 1 -19.61 18.11 -14.66
C TRP A 1 -20.86 17.43 -15.18
N SER A 2 -21.02 16.12 -14.99
CA SER A 2 -22.20 15.35 -15.42
C SER A 2 -22.69 14.49 -14.27
N ILE A 3 -24.02 14.37 -14.11
CA ILE A 3 -24.61 13.56 -13.04
C ILE A 3 -24.27 12.07 -13.22
N ARG A 4 -23.92 11.62 -14.44
CA ARG A 4 -23.48 10.23 -14.69
C ARG A 4 -22.08 9.92 -14.16
N ASN A 5 -21.39 10.89 -13.56
CA ASN A 5 -20.06 10.67 -13.01
C ASN A 5 -20.16 9.95 -11.67
N ASN A 6 -19.66 8.72 -11.62
CA ASN A 6 -19.68 7.87 -10.42
C ASN A 6 -19.01 8.52 -9.21
N LEU A 7 -18.00 9.37 -9.40
CA LEU A 7 -17.39 10.11 -8.27
C LEU A 7 -18.41 11.02 -7.60
N VAL A 8 -19.23 11.71 -8.39
CA VAL A 8 -20.29 12.61 -7.89
C VAL A 8 -21.32 11.83 -7.10
N HIS A 9 -21.74 10.68 -7.62
CA HIS A 9 -22.64 9.79 -6.90
C HIS A 9 -22.05 9.32 -5.58
N SER A 10 -20.78 8.91 -5.55
CA SER A 10 -20.12 8.50 -4.30
C SER A 10 -20.07 9.63 -3.28
N TRP A 11 -19.74 10.86 -3.69
CA TRP A 11 -19.73 12.01 -2.79
C TRP A 11 -21.13 12.34 -2.25
N LEU A 12 -22.16 12.30 -3.11
CA LEU A 12 -23.55 12.54 -2.70
C LEU A 12 -24.06 11.46 -1.74
N MET A 13 -23.72 10.19 -1.99
CA MET A 13 -24.09 9.09 -1.08
C MET A 13 -23.41 9.23 0.28
N SER A 14 -22.14 9.61 0.33
CA SER A 14 -21.43 9.87 1.59
C SER A 14 -22.06 11.04 2.35
N LEU A 15 -22.39 12.14 1.65
CA LEU A 15 -23.07 13.29 2.27
C LEU A 15 -24.46 12.91 2.81
N ALA A 16 -25.23 12.16 2.03
CA ALA A 16 -26.55 11.68 2.45
C ALA A 16 -26.45 10.77 3.68
N LEU A 17 -25.49 9.84 3.70
CA LEU A 17 -25.24 8.98 4.86
C LEU A 17 -24.90 9.81 6.11
N PHE A 18 -23.99 10.78 6.00
CA PHE A 18 -23.59 11.60 7.14
C PHE A 18 -24.73 12.50 7.63
N ALA A 19 -25.54 13.03 6.71
CA ALA A 19 -26.74 13.79 7.04
C ALA A 19 -27.77 12.94 7.78
N VAL A 20 -28.04 11.71 7.31
CA VAL A 20 -28.96 10.78 7.98
C VAL A 20 -28.46 10.46 9.39
N LEU A 21 -27.16 10.18 9.57
CA LEU A 21 -26.58 9.92 10.88
C LEU A 21 -26.70 11.13 11.82
N ALA A 22 -26.44 12.34 11.33
CA ALA A 22 -26.60 13.56 12.10
C ALA A 22 -28.07 13.86 12.46
N LEU A 23 -29.02 13.50 11.60
CA LEU A 23 -30.46 13.64 11.88
C LEU A 23 -30.94 12.63 12.93
N VAL A 24 -30.49 11.37 12.85
CA VAL A 24 -30.92 10.29 13.75
C VAL A 24 -30.29 10.41 15.14
N PHE A 25 -28.99 10.72 15.21
CA PHE A 25 -28.23 10.77 16.46
C PHE A 25 -27.98 12.18 16.98
N GLY A 26 -28.47 13.20 16.27
CA GLY A 26 -28.23 14.61 16.56
C GLY A 26 -26.85 15.11 16.11
N PRO A 27 -26.65 16.44 16.09
CA PRO A 27 -25.40 17.05 15.61
C PRO A 27 -24.18 16.72 16.48
N GLY A 28 -24.38 16.21 17.69
CA GLY A 28 -23.30 15.74 18.58
C GLY A 28 -22.47 14.59 18.01
N ILE A 29 -22.96 13.88 16.98
CA ILE A 29 -22.20 12.81 16.30
C ILE A 29 -21.14 13.37 15.32
N LEU A 30 -21.26 14.62 14.88
CA LEU A 30 -20.40 15.20 13.84
C LEU A 30 -18.89 15.16 14.19
N PRO A 31 -18.44 15.46 15.44
CA PRO A 31 -17.04 15.30 15.81
C PRO A 31 -16.55 13.85 15.68
N TYR A 32 -17.38 12.87 16.02
CA TYR A 32 -17.03 11.45 15.91
C TYR A 32 -16.91 11.00 14.45
N LEU A 33 -17.81 11.47 13.58
CA LEU A 33 -17.71 11.23 12.13
C LEU A 33 -16.44 11.87 11.54
N ALA A 34 -16.07 13.07 11.98
CA ALA A 34 -14.84 13.72 11.56
C ALA A 34 -13.60 12.92 11.99
N VAL A 35 -13.56 12.48 13.26
CA VAL A 35 -12.46 11.63 13.77
C VAL A 35 -12.41 10.31 12.98
N GLN A 36 -13.55 9.66 12.75
CA GLN A 36 -13.61 8.43 11.96
C GLN A 36 -13.08 8.63 10.53
N ALA A 37 -13.43 9.74 9.88
CA ALA A 37 -12.95 10.05 8.53
C ALA A 37 -11.43 10.26 8.50
N VAL A 38 -10.88 10.97 9.50
CA VAL A 38 -9.42 11.17 9.64
C VAL A 38 -8.72 9.84 9.89
N VAL A 39 -9.23 9.00 10.79
CA VAL A 39 -8.67 7.68 11.06
C VAL A 39 -8.71 6.80 9.80
N GLY A 40 -9.82 6.80 9.07
CA GLY A 40 -9.95 6.06 7.82
C GLY A 40 -8.97 6.53 6.74
N PHE A 41 -8.80 7.84 6.61
CA PHE A 41 -7.82 8.45 5.70
C PHE A 41 -6.39 8.04 6.05
N LEU A 42 -5.98 8.20 7.32
CA LEU A 42 -4.64 7.84 7.77
C LEU A 42 -4.36 6.34 7.61
N LEU A 43 -5.37 5.49 7.90
CA LEU A 43 -5.25 4.05 7.70
C LEU A 43 -5.02 3.71 6.23
N LEU A 44 -5.76 4.35 5.32
CA LEU A 44 -5.59 4.18 3.88
C LEU A 44 -4.19 4.61 3.43
N GLU A 45 -3.68 5.74 3.92
CA GLU A 45 -2.33 6.21 3.58
C GLU A 45 -1.24 5.25 4.06
N VAL A 46 -1.34 4.74 5.29
CA VAL A 46 -0.34 3.80 5.82
C VAL A 46 -0.38 2.47 5.09
N ILE A 47 -1.57 2.00 4.71
CA ILE A 47 -1.72 0.80 3.87
C ILE A 47 -1.06 1.00 2.51
N ASN A 48 -1.33 2.12 1.84
CA ASN A 48 -0.68 2.44 0.56
C ASN A 48 0.85 2.51 0.70
N TYR A 49 1.34 3.10 1.78
CA TYR A 49 2.77 3.16 2.08
C TYR A 49 3.37 1.75 2.24
N VAL A 50 2.72 0.89 3.03
CA VAL A 50 3.14 -0.50 3.26
C VAL A 50 3.16 -1.30 1.95
N GLU A 51 2.11 -1.19 1.14
CA GLU A 51 1.95 -1.95 -0.11
C GLU A 51 2.91 -1.51 -1.21
N HIS A 52 3.34 -0.24 -1.22
CA HIS A 52 4.18 0.30 -2.28
C HIS A 52 5.59 0.67 -1.81
N TYR A 53 5.99 0.21 -0.63
CA TYR A 53 7.26 0.57 -0.02
C TYR A 53 8.46 0.24 -0.93
N GLY A 54 9.15 1.29 -1.39
CA GLY A 54 10.44 1.22 -2.09
C GLY A 54 10.43 0.58 -3.48
N LEU A 55 9.28 0.11 -3.97
CA LEU A 55 9.17 -0.54 -5.28
C LEU A 55 9.21 0.50 -6.41
N LEU A 56 10.02 0.26 -7.43
CA LEU A 56 10.14 1.12 -8.61
C LEU A 56 9.42 0.47 -9.79
N ARG A 57 8.60 1.25 -10.49
CA ARG A 57 8.00 0.80 -11.76
C ARG A 57 8.94 1.13 -12.91
N GLU A 58 9.35 0.09 -13.65
CA GLU A 58 10.27 0.23 -14.76
C GLU A 58 9.65 0.97 -15.96
N LYS A 59 10.53 1.54 -16.79
CA LYS A 59 10.19 2.12 -18.10
C LYS A 59 10.75 1.24 -19.21
N ASN A 60 9.97 1.03 -20.26
CA ASN A 60 10.42 0.32 -21.45
C ASN A 60 11.41 1.17 -22.28
N ALA A 61 11.98 0.58 -23.33
CA ALA A 61 12.91 1.24 -24.24
C ALA A 61 12.36 2.54 -24.90
N ARG A 62 11.03 2.74 -24.88
CA ARG A 62 10.36 3.96 -25.38
C ARG A 62 10.09 4.99 -24.27
N GLY A 63 10.67 4.81 -23.09
CA GLY A 63 10.50 5.68 -21.92
C GLY A 63 9.12 5.61 -21.26
N ARG A 64 8.23 4.72 -21.70
CA ARG A 64 6.90 4.55 -21.11
C ARG A 64 6.94 3.51 -20.00
N TYR A 65 6.23 3.78 -18.92
CA TYR A 65 6.10 2.80 -17.85
C TYR A 65 5.50 1.49 -18.34
N VAL A 66 6.04 0.39 -17.81
CA VAL A 66 5.47 -0.94 -18.03
C VAL A 66 4.09 -1.06 -17.39
N ARG A 67 3.31 -2.03 -17.86
CA ARG A 67 2.00 -2.33 -17.28
C ARG A 67 2.18 -2.74 -15.82
N THR A 68 1.33 -2.22 -14.93
CA THR A 68 1.30 -2.62 -13.52
C THR A 68 1.04 -4.13 -13.41
N SER A 69 1.77 -4.77 -12.52
CA SER A 69 1.75 -6.21 -12.28
C SER A 69 1.96 -6.46 -10.78
N ALA A 70 1.78 -7.70 -10.34
CA ALA A 70 1.91 -8.05 -8.93
C ALA A 70 3.29 -7.75 -8.31
N ARG A 71 4.35 -7.61 -9.14
CA ARG A 71 5.69 -7.20 -8.70
C ARG A 71 5.78 -5.76 -8.19
N HIS A 72 4.79 -4.93 -8.50
CA HIS A 72 4.78 -3.50 -8.17
C HIS A 72 4.02 -3.19 -6.87
N SER A 73 3.72 -4.21 -6.07
CA SER A 73 3.08 -4.09 -4.76
C SER A 73 3.46 -5.26 -3.86
N TRP A 74 3.65 -5.02 -2.58
CA TRP A 74 3.80 -6.06 -1.57
C TRP A 74 2.47 -6.77 -1.31
N ASN A 75 2.50 -8.09 -1.25
CA ASN A 75 1.37 -8.97 -0.94
C ASN A 75 1.43 -9.48 0.52
N SER A 76 0.31 -9.94 1.08
CA SER A 76 0.27 -10.65 2.36
C SER A 76 -0.67 -11.86 2.29
N ASP A 77 -0.14 -13.07 2.47
CA ASP A 77 -0.93 -14.30 2.35
C ASP A 77 -1.49 -14.82 3.70
N ARG A 78 -1.62 -13.97 4.74
CA ARG A 78 -2.03 -14.42 6.09
C ARG A 78 -3.54 -14.28 6.36
N LEU A 79 -4.21 -15.45 6.37
CA LEU A 79 -5.67 -15.67 6.52
C LEU A 79 -6.38 -14.83 7.60
N CYS A 80 -5.83 -14.70 8.82
CA CYS A 80 -6.50 -13.93 9.90
C CYS A 80 -6.62 -12.43 9.62
N THR A 81 -5.66 -11.81 8.93
CA THR A 81 -5.75 -10.39 8.56
C THR A 81 -6.55 -10.18 7.28
N ASN A 82 -6.56 -11.18 6.39
CA ASN A 82 -7.45 -11.26 5.23
C ASN A 82 -8.94 -11.20 5.61
N ILE A 83 -9.34 -11.80 6.74
CA ILE A 83 -10.75 -11.78 7.18
C ILE A 83 -11.12 -10.42 7.79
N PHE A 84 -10.26 -9.83 8.62
CA PHE A 84 -10.56 -8.56 9.31
C PHE A 84 -10.49 -7.32 8.40
N LEU A 85 -9.68 -7.34 7.35
CA LEU A 85 -9.51 -6.21 6.42
C LEU A 85 -10.27 -6.39 5.10
N TYR A 86 -11.23 -7.32 5.03
CA TYR A 86 -11.92 -7.65 3.77
C TYR A 86 -10.93 -7.88 2.62
N HIS A 87 -10.07 -8.90 2.74
CA HIS A 87 -9.10 -9.37 1.74
C HIS A 87 -8.30 -8.28 1.00
N LEU A 88 -8.06 -7.13 1.65
CA LEU A 88 -7.26 -6.04 1.10
C LEU A 88 -5.90 -6.52 0.59
N GLN A 89 -5.40 -7.61 1.15
CA GLN A 89 -4.11 -8.21 0.86
C GLN A 89 -3.98 -8.68 -0.59
N ARG A 90 -5.07 -8.96 -1.32
CA ARG A 90 -5.00 -9.36 -2.75
C ARG A 90 -4.81 -8.18 -3.71
N HIS A 91 -4.35 -7.05 -3.20
CA HIS A 91 -4.07 -5.81 -3.90
C HIS A 91 -3.22 -6.00 -5.16
N SER A 92 -2.25 -6.91 -5.12
CA SER A 92 -1.35 -7.19 -6.24
C SER A 92 -2.07 -7.73 -7.48
N ASP A 93 -3.08 -8.59 -7.33
CA ASP A 93 -3.89 -9.08 -8.45
C ASP A 93 -4.91 -8.03 -8.87
N HIS A 94 -5.48 -7.25 -7.93
CA HIS A 94 -6.36 -6.14 -8.28
C HIS A 94 -5.63 -5.07 -9.11
N HIS A 95 -4.40 -4.71 -8.76
CA HIS A 95 -3.59 -3.76 -9.52
C HIS A 95 -3.14 -4.30 -10.89
N ALA A 96 -2.93 -5.61 -11.01
CA ALA A 96 -2.63 -6.24 -12.29
C ALA A 96 -3.88 -6.40 -13.19
N ASN A 97 -5.03 -6.65 -12.56
CA ASN A 97 -6.30 -7.01 -13.19
C ASN A 97 -7.48 -6.27 -12.54
N PRO A 98 -7.59 -4.93 -12.69
CA PRO A 98 -8.57 -4.11 -11.97
C PRO A 98 -10.03 -4.41 -12.31
N THR A 99 -10.28 -5.09 -13.44
CA THR A 99 -11.62 -5.51 -13.85
C THR A 99 -12.06 -6.85 -13.24
N ARG A 100 -11.17 -7.54 -12.52
CA ARG A 100 -11.48 -8.83 -11.90
C ARG A 100 -12.33 -8.61 -10.65
N ARG A 101 -13.40 -9.39 -10.50
CA ARG A 101 -14.28 -9.30 -9.33
C ARG A 101 -13.52 -9.68 -8.07
N TYR A 102 -13.72 -8.91 -7.01
CA TYR A 102 -13.03 -9.03 -5.73
C TYR A 102 -12.99 -10.47 -5.17
N GLN A 103 -14.07 -11.25 -5.34
CA GLN A 103 -14.15 -12.64 -4.87
C GLN A 103 -13.18 -13.61 -5.58
N THR A 104 -12.67 -13.23 -6.76
CA THR A 104 -11.84 -14.09 -7.62
C THR A 104 -10.36 -13.73 -7.62
N LEU A 105 -9.96 -12.74 -6.81
CA LEU A 105 -8.56 -12.32 -6.73
C LEU A 105 -7.67 -13.48 -6.22
N ARG A 106 -6.44 -13.61 -6.71
CA ARG A 106 -5.51 -14.71 -6.32
C ARG A 106 -4.18 -14.15 -5.83
N SER A 107 -3.44 -14.92 -5.03
CA SER A 107 -2.00 -14.68 -4.87
C SER A 107 -1.33 -15.00 -6.20
N MET A 108 -0.47 -14.11 -6.69
CA MET A 108 0.20 -14.25 -7.99
C MET A 108 1.69 -14.54 -7.79
N ASP A 109 2.19 -15.52 -8.55
CA ASP A 109 3.61 -15.85 -8.55
C ASP A 109 4.47 -14.63 -8.94
N GLY A 110 5.52 -14.39 -8.16
CA GLY A 110 6.46 -13.28 -8.35
C GLY A 110 6.13 -11.99 -7.59
N ALA A 111 5.04 -11.92 -6.82
CA ALA A 111 4.80 -10.78 -5.92
C ALA A 111 5.76 -10.79 -4.72
N PRO A 112 6.37 -9.65 -4.33
CA PRO A 112 7.09 -9.56 -3.07
C PRO A 112 6.10 -9.71 -1.90
N ASN A 113 6.46 -10.47 -0.86
CA ASN A 113 5.58 -10.78 0.27
C ASN A 113 6.04 -10.10 1.57
N LEU A 114 5.07 -9.51 2.28
CA LEU A 114 5.29 -8.94 3.60
C LEU A 114 5.69 -10.04 4.61
N PRO A 115 6.57 -9.72 5.59
CA PRO A 115 6.98 -10.67 6.62
C PRO A 115 5.83 -11.16 7.50
N SER A 116 4.81 -10.31 7.70
CA SER A 116 3.68 -10.54 8.60
C SER A 116 2.37 -10.01 7.99
N GLY A 117 1.26 -10.18 8.72
CA GLY A 117 -0.03 -9.62 8.36
C GLY A 117 -0.07 -8.10 8.52
N TYR A 118 -1.05 -7.46 7.86
CA TYR A 118 -1.18 -6.00 7.80
C TYR A 118 -1.22 -5.34 9.18
N ALA A 119 -1.91 -5.90 10.17
CA ALA A 119 -1.96 -5.32 11.51
C ALA A 119 -0.56 -5.13 12.13
N SER A 120 0.31 -6.13 11.98
CA SER A 120 1.71 -6.03 12.43
C SER A 120 2.51 -5.05 11.59
N MET A 121 2.34 -5.08 10.26
CA MET A 121 3.11 -4.24 9.35
C MET A 121 2.74 -2.77 9.46
N ILE A 122 1.45 -2.44 9.56
CA ILE A 122 0.94 -1.09 9.82
C ILE A 122 1.50 -0.57 11.15
N SER A 123 1.43 -1.38 12.21
CA SER A 123 1.99 -1.01 13.51
C SER A 123 3.49 -0.72 13.41
N LEU A 124 4.26 -1.54 12.67
CA LEU A 124 5.69 -1.30 12.45
C LEU A 124 5.96 -0.05 11.60
N ALA A 125 5.11 0.28 10.63
CA ALA A 125 5.29 1.43 9.75
C ALA A 125 5.27 2.76 10.52
N TYR A 126 4.54 2.83 11.64
CA TYR A 126 4.57 3.99 12.55
C TYR A 126 5.89 4.15 13.33
N PHE A 127 6.81 3.18 13.25
CA PHE A 127 8.17 3.24 13.83
C PHE A 127 9.24 3.14 12.73
N PRO A 128 9.54 4.24 12.00
CA PRO A 128 10.36 4.22 10.79
C PRO A 128 11.74 3.56 10.91
N PRO A 129 12.49 3.64 12.03
CA PRO A 129 13.77 2.94 12.15
C PRO A 129 13.62 1.41 12.13
N VAL A 130 12.58 0.89 12.80
CA VAL A 130 12.30 -0.56 12.86
C VAL A 130 11.75 -1.03 11.53
N TRP A 131 10.80 -0.29 10.95
CA TRP A 131 10.27 -0.55 9.62
C TRP A 131 11.38 -0.69 8.59
N ARG A 132 12.29 0.30 8.50
CA ARG A 132 13.41 0.31 7.56
C ARG A 132 14.34 -0.88 7.77
N LYS A 133 14.66 -1.23 9.03
CA LYS A 133 15.50 -2.40 9.33
C LYS A 133 14.92 -3.71 8.77
N VAL A 134 13.59 -3.87 8.79
CA VAL A 134 12.91 -5.07 8.29
C VAL A 134 12.71 -5.01 6.78
N MET A 135 12.20 -3.89 6.28
CA MET A 135 11.72 -3.79 4.91
C MET A 135 12.81 -3.43 3.91
N ASP A 136 13.85 -2.68 4.29
CA ASP A 136 14.97 -2.43 3.37
C ASP A 136 15.68 -3.74 3.03
N GLN A 137 15.89 -4.63 4.00
CA GLN A 137 16.48 -5.95 3.72
C GLN A 137 15.64 -6.72 2.71
N ARG A 138 14.32 -6.82 2.95
CA ARG A 138 13.41 -7.55 2.05
C ARG A 138 13.33 -6.95 0.66
N LEU A 139 13.34 -5.62 0.59
CA LEU A 139 13.34 -4.88 -0.66
C LEU A 139 14.61 -5.17 -1.46
N MET A 140 15.77 -5.17 -0.79
CA MET A 140 17.04 -5.50 -1.42
C MET A 140 17.08 -6.98 -1.82
N ASP A 141 16.59 -7.90 -0.99
CA ASP A 141 16.50 -9.32 -1.33
C ASP A 141 15.62 -9.55 -2.58
N PHE A 142 14.53 -8.80 -2.72
CA PHE A 142 13.65 -8.89 -3.89
C PHE A 142 14.30 -8.40 -5.18
N TYR A 143 15.18 -7.40 -5.10
CA TYR A 143 15.93 -6.86 -6.25
C TYR A 143 17.33 -7.44 -6.38
N ASP A 144 17.59 -8.60 -5.78
CA ASP A 144 18.89 -9.25 -5.79
C ASP A 144 20.06 -8.35 -5.37
N GLY A 145 19.80 -7.44 -4.43
CA GLY A 145 20.79 -6.54 -3.86
C GLY A 145 21.09 -5.32 -4.73
N ASP A 146 20.38 -5.10 -5.84
CA ASP A 146 20.59 -3.95 -6.72
C ASP A 146 19.84 -2.70 -6.22
N PRO A 147 20.55 -1.67 -5.69
CA PRO A 147 19.92 -0.44 -5.21
C PRO A 147 19.48 0.51 -6.34
N SER A 148 19.82 0.22 -7.60
CA SER A 148 19.36 0.99 -8.75
C SER A 148 17.87 0.79 -9.03
N LEU A 149 17.33 -0.38 -8.66
CA LEU A 149 15.94 -0.79 -8.85
C LEU A 149 15.01 -0.34 -7.71
N VAL A 150 15.55 0.31 -6.68
CA VAL A 150 14.78 0.83 -5.55
C VAL A 150 14.31 2.26 -5.81
N ASN A 151 13.04 2.52 -5.52
CA ASN A 151 12.48 3.86 -5.51
C ASN A 151 12.86 4.60 -4.22
N VAL A 152 14.02 5.25 -4.24
CA VAL A 152 14.53 6.11 -3.16
C VAL A 152 14.83 7.49 -3.71
N ASP A 153 14.59 8.52 -2.90
CA ASP A 153 15.06 9.86 -3.23
C ASP A 153 16.59 9.87 -3.29
N ARG A 154 17.13 10.10 -4.49
CA ARG A 154 18.58 10.11 -4.75
C ARG A 154 19.27 11.31 -4.07
N ALA A 155 18.52 12.34 -3.68
CA ALA A 155 19.05 13.45 -2.89
C ALA A 155 19.24 13.08 -1.41
N ASP A 156 18.49 12.10 -0.88
CA ASP A 156 18.65 11.62 0.50
C ASP A 156 19.85 10.68 0.62
N ARG A 157 21.02 11.27 0.89
CA ARG A 157 22.28 10.55 1.11
C ARG A 157 22.20 9.53 2.26
N THR A 158 21.35 9.75 3.26
CA THR A 158 21.21 8.82 4.39
C THR A 158 20.45 7.58 3.96
N ALA A 159 19.41 7.73 3.15
CA ALA A 159 18.68 6.61 2.57
C ALA A 159 19.54 5.82 1.57
N VAL A 160 20.25 6.50 0.67
CA VAL A 160 21.13 5.85 -0.31
C VAL A 160 22.23 5.02 0.38
N ARG A 161 22.97 5.61 1.32
CA ARG A 161 24.04 4.90 2.05
C ARG A 161 23.52 3.69 2.83
N ARG A 162 22.27 3.75 3.31
CA ARG A 162 21.66 2.64 4.04
C ARG A 162 21.43 1.45 3.11
N LEU A 163 20.92 1.67 1.91
CA LEU A 163 20.70 0.62 0.91
C LEU A 163 22.03 0.06 0.39
N GLU A 164 23.02 0.91 0.10
CA GLU A 164 24.35 0.48 -0.35
C GLU A 164 25.06 -0.43 0.66
N LYS A 165 24.91 -0.15 1.97
CA LYS A 165 25.45 -1.03 3.02
C LYS A 165 24.85 -2.43 2.98
N LEU A 166 23.57 -2.56 2.64
CA LEU A 166 22.90 -3.85 2.52
C LEU A 166 23.37 -4.61 1.27
N THR A 167 23.64 -3.92 0.16
CA THR A 167 24.30 -4.51 -1.02
C THR A 167 25.69 -5.06 -0.68
N GLY A 168 26.52 -4.24 0.00
CA GLY A 168 27.89 -4.63 0.34
C GLY A 168 27.99 -5.80 1.33
N ALA A 169 27.02 -5.94 2.24
CA ALA A 169 26.94 -7.07 3.15
C ALA A 169 26.66 -8.40 2.42
N ARG A 170 25.91 -8.38 1.31
CA ARG A 170 25.59 -9.58 0.50
C ARG A 170 26.78 -10.03 -0.35
N ALA A 171 27.61 -9.12 -0.83
CA ALA A 171 28.81 -9.47 -1.61
C ALA A 171 29.87 -10.22 -0.80
N GLN A 172 29.75 -10.25 0.54
CA GLN A 172 30.70 -10.88 1.47
C GLN A 172 30.18 -12.18 2.10
N SER A 173 28.93 -12.58 1.82
CA SER A 173 28.28 -13.79 2.35
C SER A 173 28.16 -14.87 1.28
#